data_AF-A0A1J3CU44-F1
#
_entry.id   AF-A0A1J3CU44-F1
#
_cell.length_a   1.000
_cell.length_b   1.000
_cell.length_c   1.000
_cell.angle_alpha   90.00
_cell.angle_beta   90.00
_cell.angle_gamma   90.00
#
_symmetry.space_group_name_H-M   'P 1'
#
loop_
_entity.id
_entity.type
_entity.pdbx_description
1 polymer ?
#
loop_
_entity_poly.entity_id
_entity_poly.type
_entity_poly.pdbx_seq_one_letter_code
_entity_poly.pdbx_strand_id
1 'polypeptide(L)'
;IGLNVYGLYAYDTVWIIAQAVKTLLEAGGNLTFSHDETLSSLKGEALNLSALSRFDEGSQLLDYIMHTKMSGLTGPVQFHQDRSMYQPSYDIINVVSDGFRQIGYWSNHSGLSIVPPESFYSKPSNRSSSNQHLKPVTWPGGTLVTPRGWVFRNNGRRLRIGVPDRASFKDFVSRVNGSSNIVQGYCIDVFEAAVKLLSYPVPHEFIFFGDGLQNPNYNELVNKVATGVDFDAAVGDVAIVTKRTRIVDFTQPYIESGLVVVAPVSTPNENPWAFLRPFTPAMWAVTASFFVVVGAVIWILEHRINDEFRGPPKRQIVTILWFTFSTMFFSHRENTVSTLGRMVLLIWLFVVLILTSSYTASLTSILTVQQLNSPIKGVDTLISSTGRIGFQVGSFAESYMVDELNIARSRLVPLGSPQEYANALQNGTVAAIVDERPYVDLFLSEYCKFAIRGQEFTRCGWGFAFPRDSPLAVDMSTAILGLSETGELQKIHDKWLSKSNCSSPHGSQSGDSEQLNVHSFWGMFLVCGIACLVAIFIHFFKIVRDYCKHTPEEEEEEAIPPPQSSRLKKLQSFLAYVDQKEEESKRRSKRKRNDLSMNLNSIASRPI
;
A
#
# COMPACT_ATOMS: atom_id res chain seq x y z
N ILE A 1 -26.63 36.36 63.03
CA ILE A 1 -25.27 36.78 62.58
C ILE A 1 -24.32 35.73 63.11
N GLY A 2 -23.98 34.73 62.30
CA GLY A 2 -23.04 33.68 62.71
C GLY A 2 -21.61 34.23 62.70
N LEU A 3 -20.83 33.95 63.73
CA LEU A 3 -19.41 34.27 63.74
C LEU A 3 -18.73 33.57 62.55
N ASN A 4 -18.01 34.31 61.73
CA ASN A 4 -17.11 33.74 60.73
C ASN A 4 -15.91 33.09 61.45
N VAL A 5 -15.29 32.08 60.86
CA VAL A 5 -14.08 31.41 61.39
C VAL A 5 -12.97 32.42 61.68
N TYR A 6 -12.85 33.48 60.87
CA TYR A 6 -11.93 34.59 61.13
C TYR A 6 -12.16 35.29 62.48
N GLY A 7 -13.41 35.35 62.95
CA GLY A 7 -13.73 35.89 64.28
C GLY A 7 -13.18 35.02 65.41
N LEU A 8 -13.21 33.69 65.25
CA LEU A 8 -12.61 32.76 66.21
C LEU A 8 -11.08 32.89 66.21
N TYR A 9 -10.46 32.97 65.02
CA TYR A 9 -9.01 33.21 64.93
C TYR A 9 -8.59 34.55 65.50
N ALA A 10 -9.37 35.62 65.28
CA ALA A 10 -9.06 36.93 65.84
C ALA A 10 -9.09 36.89 67.37
N TYR A 11 -10.07 36.21 67.97
CA TYR A 11 -10.14 36.01 69.42
C TYR A 11 -8.88 35.28 69.94
N ASP A 12 -8.54 34.14 69.35
CA ASP A 12 -7.36 33.37 69.77
C ASP A 12 -6.06 34.15 69.56
N THR A 13 -5.95 34.91 68.47
CA THR A 13 -4.78 35.76 68.18
C THR A 13 -4.55 36.82 69.26
N VAL A 14 -5.62 37.49 69.70
CA VAL A 14 -5.52 38.49 70.78
C VAL A 14 -5.05 37.83 72.08
N TRP A 15 -5.54 36.63 72.38
CA TRP A 15 -5.09 35.88 73.56
C TRP A 15 -3.63 35.43 73.48
N ILE A 16 -3.16 34.98 72.32
CA ILE A 16 -1.75 34.63 72.09
C ILE A 16 -0.87 35.86 72.36
N ILE A 17 -1.23 37.00 71.76
CA ILE A 17 -0.46 38.24 71.91
C ILE A 17 -0.49 38.71 73.37
N ALA A 18 -1.65 38.71 74.02
CA ALA A 18 -1.77 39.11 75.42
C ALA A 18 -0.93 38.23 76.35
N GLN A 19 -0.93 36.91 76.13
CA GLN A 19 -0.12 35.98 76.89
C GLN A 19 1.38 36.20 76.64
N ALA A 20 1.80 36.42 75.39
CA ALA A 20 3.18 36.68 75.03
C ALA A 20 3.71 38.00 75.63
N VAL A 21 2.91 39.07 75.58
CA VAL A 21 3.24 40.35 76.22
C VAL A 21 3.33 40.20 77.74
N LYS A 22 2.41 39.45 78.35
CA LYS A 22 2.45 39.15 79.79
C LYS A 22 3.76 38.46 80.16
N THR A 23 4.16 37.42 79.42
CA THR A 23 5.43 36.71 79.67
C THR A 23 6.66 37.58 79.45
N LEU A 24 6.64 38.49 78.47
CA LEU A 24 7.73 39.46 78.24
C LEU A 24 7.90 40.40 79.45
N LEU A 25 6.78 40.92 79.98
CA LEU A 25 6.79 41.81 81.14
C LEU A 25 7.21 41.08 82.42
N GLU A 26 6.74 39.85 82.63
CA GLU A 26 7.15 39.00 83.77
C GLU A 26 8.64 38.63 83.72
N ALA A 27 9.22 38.49 82.53
CA ALA A 27 10.64 38.25 82.34
C ALA A 27 11.53 39.50 82.52
N GLY A 28 10.94 40.66 82.84
CA GLY A 28 11.65 41.92 83.04
C GLY A 28 12.02 42.66 81.75
N GLY A 29 11.33 42.39 80.64
CA GLY A 29 11.52 43.11 79.38
C GLY A 29 11.08 44.58 79.49
N ASN A 30 11.92 45.49 79.02
CA ASN A 30 11.54 46.89 78.83
C ASN A 30 10.77 47.03 77.51
N LEU A 31 9.87 48.02 77.41
CA LEU A 31 9.17 48.33 76.16
C LEU A 31 9.83 49.55 75.52
N THR A 32 10.87 49.32 74.71
CA THR A 32 11.62 50.41 74.06
C THR A 32 11.39 50.46 72.55
N PHE A 33 11.43 51.68 72.01
CA PHE A 33 11.14 51.93 70.60
C PHE A 33 12.22 52.84 70.01
N SER A 34 12.81 52.40 68.90
CA SER A 34 13.82 53.14 68.14
C SER A 34 13.28 53.61 66.78
N HIS A 35 13.89 54.65 66.20
CA HIS A 35 13.57 55.08 64.84
C HIS A 35 14.31 54.20 63.82
N ASP A 36 13.59 53.66 62.85
CA ASP A 36 14.19 52.89 61.74
C ASP A 36 14.52 53.81 60.57
N GLU A 37 15.80 54.06 60.34
CA GLU A 37 16.28 54.94 59.26
C GLU A 37 15.88 54.43 57.86
N THR A 38 15.64 53.12 57.68
CA THR A 38 15.27 52.56 56.38
C THR A 38 13.87 52.97 55.92
N LEU A 39 12.93 53.17 56.86
CA LEU A 39 11.55 53.60 56.59
C LEU A 39 11.44 55.09 56.23
N SER A 40 12.47 55.88 56.57
CA SER A 40 12.55 57.30 56.20
C SER A 40 12.77 57.52 54.70
N SER A 41 13.31 56.51 53.99
CA SER A 41 13.61 56.56 52.56
C SER A 41 12.41 56.28 51.64
N LEU A 42 11.35 55.62 52.17
CA LEU A 42 10.14 55.22 51.44
C LEU A 42 9.04 56.31 51.51
N LYS A 43 9.40 57.55 51.18
CA LYS A 43 8.50 58.70 51.14
C LYS A 43 7.56 58.61 49.91
N GLY A 44 6.51 57.80 50.00
CA GLY A 44 5.38 57.84 49.07
C GLY A 44 4.26 58.75 49.60
N GLU A 45 3.65 59.56 48.74
CA GLU A 45 2.68 60.62 49.11
C GLU A 45 1.41 60.16 49.87
N ALA A 46 1.13 58.85 49.93
CA ALA A 46 -0.10 58.33 50.54
C ALA A 46 0.06 57.73 51.95
N LEU A 47 1.28 57.40 52.43
CA LEU A 47 1.50 56.75 53.73
C LEU A 47 2.72 57.36 54.43
N ASN A 48 2.53 57.98 55.60
CA ASN A 48 3.62 58.59 56.39
C ASN A 48 4.40 57.53 57.19
N LEU A 49 5.15 56.68 56.48
CA LEU A 49 5.95 55.59 57.06
C LEU A 49 7.10 56.08 57.95
N SER A 50 7.49 57.35 57.82
CA SER A 50 8.54 57.98 58.65
C SER A 50 8.13 58.21 60.11
N ALA A 51 6.83 58.12 60.42
CA ALA A 51 6.30 58.23 61.78
C ALA A 51 6.29 56.90 62.56
N LEU A 52 6.63 55.78 61.91
CA LEU A 52 6.65 54.46 62.55
C LEU A 52 7.97 54.23 63.31
N SER A 53 7.86 53.78 64.55
CA SER A 53 8.99 53.37 65.38
C SER A 53 9.12 51.84 65.40
N ARG A 54 10.35 51.32 65.38
CA ARG A 54 10.67 49.91 65.54
C ARG A 54 10.60 49.53 67.02
N PHE A 55 9.95 48.42 67.34
CA PHE A 55 9.98 47.84 68.68
C PHE A 55 11.26 47.02 68.85
N ASP A 56 12.13 47.43 69.77
CA ASP A 56 13.49 46.88 69.90
C ASP A 56 13.48 45.45 70.44
N GLU A 57 12.58 45.15 71.39
CA GLU A 57 12.39 43.81 71.95
C GLU A 57 11.48 42.91 71.07
N GLY A 58 11.19 43.32 69.83
CA GLY A 58 10.29 42.60 68.92
C GLY A 58 10.70 41.16 68.63
N SER A 59 12.00 40.85 68.57
CA SER A 59 12.48 39.48 68.39
C SER A 59 12.22 38.59 69.61
N GLN A 60 12.30 39.15 70.82
CA GLN A 60 12.00 38.43 72.06
C GLN A 60 10.50 38.19 72.19
N LEU A 61 9.67 39.21 71.88
CA LEU A 61 8.22 39.05 71.85
C LEU A 61 7.79 37.98 70.84
N LEU A 62 8.40 37.96 69.65
CA LEU A 62 8.14 36.91 68.66
C LEU A 62 8.50 35.53 69.21
N ASP A 63 9.63 35.39 69.91
CA ASP A 63 10.02 34.11 70.53
C ASP A 63 9.00 33.64 71.57
N TYR A 64 8.46 34.54 72.40
CA TYR A 64 7.38 34.21 73.34
C TYR A 64 6.07 33.81 72.63
N ILE A 65 5.71 34.48 71.53
CA ILE A 65 4.56 34.09 70.69
C ILE A 65 4.76 32.67 70.16
N MET A 66 5.95 32.36 69.65
CA MET A 66 6.29 31.05 69.08
C MET A 66 6.26 29.91 70.11
N HIS A 67 6.63 30.20 71.37
CA HIS A 67 6.60 29.24 72.48
C HIS A 67 5.25 29.19 73.22
N THR A 68 4.25 29.95 72.76
CA THR A 68 2.92 29.94 73.38
C THR A 68 2.26 28.57 73.18
N LYS A 69 1.85 27.95 74.29
CA LYS A 69 1.06 26.72 74.31
C LYS A 69 -0.22 26.98 75.08
N MET A 70 -1.33 27.11 74.36
CA MET A 70 -2.64 27.41 74.95
C MET A 70 -3.76 26.64 74.26
N SER A 71 -4.92 26.58 74.90
CA SER A 71 -6.16 26.09 74.28
C SER A 71 -7.09 27.25 74.02
N GLY A 72 -7.30 27.59 72.75
CA GLY A 72 -8.21 28.64 72.30
C GLY A 72 -9.58 28.10 71.90
N LEU A 73 -10.40 28.95 71.29
CA LEU A 73 -11.69 28.58 70.70
C LEU A 73 -11.54 27.71 69.45
N THR A 74 -10.39 27.79 68.76
CA THR A 74 -10.06 26.97 67.58
C THR A 74 -9.33 25.67 67.91
N GLY A 75 -9.15 25.36 69.20
CA GLY A 75 -8.46 24.17 69.68
C GLY A 75 -7.08 24.47 70.30
N PRO A 76 -6.21 23.46 70.45
CA PRO A 76 -4.86 23.65 70.95
C PRO A 76 -4.01 24.46 69.95
N VAL A 77 -3.48 25.60 70.40
CA VAL A 77 -2.63 26.48 69.59
C VAL A 77 -1.18 26.31 70.06
N GLN A 78 -0.34 25.88 69.11
CA GLN A 78 1.10 25.75 69.26
C GLN A 78 1.74 25.96 67.88
N PHE A 79 3.00 26.41 67.84
CA PHE A 79 3.73 26.65 66.60
C PHE A 79 4.98 25.77 66.48
N HIS A 80 5.35 25.45 65.24
CA HIS A 80 6.65 24.86 64.88
C HIS A 80 7.70 25.97 64.72
N GLN A 81 8.99 25.65 64.74
CA GLN A 81 10.07 26.65 64.57
C GLN A 81 9.97 27.47 63.26
N ASP A 82 9.31 26.92 62.24
CA ASP A 82 9.05 27.56 60.95
C ASP A 82 7.84 28.51 60.95
N ARG A 83 7.23 28.78 62.11
CA ARG A 83 6.03 29.63 62.29
C ARG A 83 4.72 29.02 61.78
N SER A 84 4.72 27.74 61.39
CA SER A 84 3.50 27.00 61.06
C SER A 84 2.78 26.50 62.31
N MET A 85 1.47 26.28 62.20
CA MET A 85 0.65 25.73 63.30
C MET A 85 1.00 24.26 63.53
N TYR A 86 1.11 23.87 64.79
CA TYR A 86 1.40 22.49 65.20
C TYR A 86 0.16 21.60 64.97
N GLN A 87 0.34 20.53 64.19
CA GLN A 87 -0.70 19.52 63.89
C GLN A 87 -2.03 20.08 63.34
N PRO A 88 -2.03 20.70 62.15
CA PRO A 88 -3.26 21.21 61.55
C PRO A 88 -4.27 20.08 61.27
N SER A 89 -5.54 20.39 61.50
CA SER A 89 -6.69 19.55 61.18
C SER A 89 -7.68 20.30 60.29
N TYR A 90 -8.28 19.59 59.35
CA TYR A 90 -9.25 20.14 58.41
C TYR A 90 -10.54 19.32 58.38
N ASP A 91 -11.66 20.02 58.25
CA ASP A 91 -12.95 19.41 57.96
C ASP A 91 -13.08 19.15 56.47
N ILE A 92 -13.48 17.94 56.11
CA ILE A 92 -13.74 17.57 54.72
C ILE A 92 -15.24 17.70 54.47
N ILE A 93 -15.58 18.57 53.53
CA ILE A 93 -16.95 18.95 53.26
C ILE A 93 -17.32 18.50 51.84
N ASN A 94 -18.47 17.83 51.71
CA ASN A 94 -19.10 17.53 50.44
C ASN A 94 -20.21 18.54 50.16
N VAL A 95 -20.12 19.27 49.06
CA VAL A 95 -21.11 20.28 48.67
C VAL A 95 -22.18 19.63 47.80
N VAL A 96 -23.43 19.73 48.23
CA VAL A 96 -24.62 19.13 47.60
C VAL A 96 -25.66 20.21 47.32
N SER A 97 -26.68 19.92 46.51
CA SER A 97 -27.63 20.94 46.02
C SER A 97 -28.39 21.67 47.14
N ASP A 98 -28.56 21.04 48.30
CA ASP A 98 -29.27 21.53 49.49
C ASP A 98 -28.35 22.14 50.55
N GLY A 99 -27.03 22.20 50.30
CA GLY A 99 -26.06 22.82 51.21
C GLY A 99 -24.72 22.09 51.22
N PHE A 100 -24.17 21.88 52.40
CA PHE A 100 -22.91 21.17 52.56
C PHE A 100 -23.00 20.15 53.68
N ARG A 101 -22.34 19.02 53.49
CA ARG A 101 -22.30 17.92 54.45
C ARG A 101 -20.85 17.61 54.79
N GLN A 102 -20.50 17.68 56.07
CA GLN A 102 -19.20 17.22 56.53
C GLN A 102 -19.12 15.68 56.43
N ILE A 103 -18.14 15.20 55.67
CA ILE A 103 -17.92 13.78 55.39
C ILE A 103 -16.78 13.17 56.21
N GLY A 104 -15.95 14.00 56.83
CA GLY A 104 -14.93 13.56 57.78
C GLY A 104 -13.94 14.66 58.12
N TYR A 105 -12.78 14.24 58.61
CA TYR A 105 -11.67 15.06 59.05
C TYR A 105 -10.38 14.58 58.41
N TRP A 106 -9.45 15.48 58.16
CA TRP A 106 -8.07 15.17 57.83
C TRP A 106 -7.15 15.77 58.89
N SER A 107 -6.15 15.01 59.33
CA SER A 107 -5.04 15.55 60.11
C SER A 107 -3.74 14.87 59.71
N ASN A 108 -2.61 15.54 59.98
CA ASN A 108 -1.29 14.93 59.79
C ASN A 108 -1.12 13.67 60.67
N HIS A 109 -1.88 13.52 61.77
CA HIS A 109 -1.76 12.37 62.67
C HIS A 109 -2.58 11.16 62.22
N SER A 110 -3.85 11.37 61.83
CA SER A 110 -4.83 10.31 61.52
C SER A 110 -5.07 10.06 60.03
N GLY A 111 -4.61 10.93 59.13
CA GLY A 111 -5.08 10.91 57.74
C GLY A 111 -6.59 11.20 57.64
N LEU A 112 -7.27 10.58 56.69
CA LEU A 112 -8.73 10.69 56.51
C LEU A 112 -9.48 9.86 57.56
N SER A 113 -10.33 10.51 58.36
CA SER A 113 -11.11 9.83 59.40
C SER A 113 -12.52 10.40 59.54
N ILE A 114 -13.45 9.57 60.01
CA ILE A 114 -14.81 10.00 60.37
C ILE A 114 -14.84 10.59 61.79
N VAL A 115 -13.84 10.26 62.61
CA VAL A 115 -13.75 10.65 64.02
C VAL A 115 -12.83 11.88 64.16
N PRO A 116 -13.16 12.85 65.04
CA PRO A 116 -12.35 14.05 65.23
C PRO A 116 -10.88 13.76 65.58
N PRO A 117 -9.92 14.52 65.02
CA PRO A 117 -8.48 14.31 65.21
C PRO A 117 -8.02 14.32 66.68
N GLU A 118 -8.68 15.11 67.52
CA GLU A 118 -8.38 15.25 68.95
C GLU A 118 -8.38 13.91 69.71
N SER A 119 -9.26 12.99 69.31
CA SER A 119 -9.40 11.67 69.92
C SER A 119 -8.24 10.71 69.62
N PHE A 120 -7.40 11.05 68.63
CA PHE A 120 -6.29 10.21 68.19
C PHE A 120 -4.93 10.68 68.68
N TYR A 121 -4.78 11.91 69.17
CA TYR A 121 -3.48 12.42 69.62
C TYR A 121 -2.91 11.67 70.84
N SER A 122 -3.73 10.91 71.58
CA SER A 122 -3.29 10.04 72.68
C SER A 122 -2.83 8.64 72.24
N LYS A 123 -2.92 8.31 70.95
CA LYS A 123 -2.57 7.01 70.36
C LYS A 123 -1.43 7.19 69.35
N PRO A 124 -0.66 6.14 69.03
CA PRO A 124 0.34 6.23 67.97
C PRO A 124 -0.31 6.52 66.60
N SER A 125 0.37 7.31 65.78
CA SER A 125 -0.11 7.67 64.44
C SER A 125 -0.28 6.42 63.57
N ASN A 126 -1.44 6.27 62.94
CA ASN A 126 -1.73 5.14 62.05
C ASN A 126 -2.35 5.66 60.75
N ARG A 127 -1.61 5.58 59.65
CA ARG A 127 -2.03 6.05 58.31
C ARG A 127 -2.35 4.92 57.33
N SER A 128 -2.50 3.68 57.80
CA SER A 128 -2.83 2.56 56.92
C SER A 128 -4.10 2.84 56.12
N SER A 129 -4.08 2.54 54.81
CA SER A 129 -5.22 2.75 53.90
C SER A 129 -6.50 2.05 54.38
N SER A 130 -6.35 0.95 55.13
CA SER A 130 -7.45 0.19 55.73
C SER A 130 -8.21 0.93 56.83
N ASN A 131 -7.64 1.98 57.42
CA ASN A 131 -8.26 2.77 58.50
C ASN A 131 -8.71 4.15 58.02
N GLN A 132 -8.41 4.49 56.75
CA GLN A 132 -8.77 5.78 56.16
C GLN A 132 -10.19 5.71 55.59
N HIS A 133 -11.14 6.31 56.30
CA HIS A 133 -12.55 6.27 55.92
C HIS A 133 -13.19 7.65 56.01
N LEU A 134 -14.08 7.93 55.06
CA LEU A 134 -14.98 9.07 55.07
C LEU A 134 -16.41 8.56 54.99
N LYS A 135 -17.37 9.38 55.41
CA LYS A 135 -18.78 9.14 55.13
C LYS A 135 -19.00 9.10 53.60
N PRO A 136 -20.02 8.38 53.11
CA PRO A 136 -20.30 8.27 51.68
C PRO A 136 -20.36 9.64 50.99
N VAL A 137 -19.63 9.77 49.89
CA VAL A 137 -19.56 10.99 49.08
C VAL A 137 -20.66 10.92 48.02
N THR A 138 -21.49 11.94 47.96
CA THR A 138 -22.43 12.17 46.87
C THR A 138 -21.70 12.90 45.76
N TRP A 139 -21.62 12.28 44.59
CA TRP A 139 -20.98 12.85 43.40
C TRP A 139 -21.99 13.70 42.60
N PRO A 140 -21.50 14.57 41.69
CA PRO A 140 -22.37 15.31 40.78
C PRO A 140 -23.34 14.38 40.05
N GLY A 141 -24.64 14.70 40.09
CA GLY A 141 -25.72 13.84 39.57
C GLY A 141 -26.41 12.98 40.63
N GLY A 142 -26.05 13.12 41.91
CA GLY A 142 -26.76 12.46 43.02
C GLY A 142 -26.36 11.00 43.25
N THR A 143 -25.27 10.54 42.65
CA THR A 143 -24.80 9.15 42.76
C THR A 143 -23.85 8.98 43.96
N LEU A 144 -23.93 7.82 44.63
CA LEU A 144 -22.98 7.42 45.69
C LEU A 144 -21.81 6.59 45.15
N VAL A 145 -21.88 6.19 43.87
CA VAL A 145 -20.85 5.42 43.20
C VAL A 145 -19.75 6.38 42.74
N THR A 146 -18.50 6.08 43.09
CA THR A 146 -17.34 6.84 42.64
C THR A 146 -17.25 6.80 41.12
N PRO A 147 -17.33 7.95 40.42
CA PRO A 147 -17.24 7.98 38.97
C PRO A 147 -15.86 7.50 38.51
N ARG A 148 -15.83 6.73 37.42
CA ARG A 148 -14.58 6.35 36.76
C ARG A 148 -14.10 7.51 35.90
N GLY A 149 -13.11 8.25 36.39
CA GLY A 149 -12.32 9.20 35.60
C GLY A 149 -13.10 10.38 35.01
N TRP A 150 -12.52 10.95 33.94
CA TRP A 150 -13.10 12.06 33.18
C TRP A 150 -14.28 11.59 32.34
N VAL A 151 -15.44 12.23 32.52
CA VAL A 151 -16.63 12.01 31.67
C VAL A 151 -16.94 13.31 30.93
N PHE A 152 -16.98 13.26 29.61
CA PHE A 152 -17.42 14.39 28.80
C PHE A 152 -18.88 14.72 29.12
N ARG A 153 -19.18 15.98 29.45
CA ARG A 153 -20.56 16.40 29.71
C ARG A 153 -21.39 16.23 28.44
N ASN A 154 -22.58 15.64 28.58
CA ASN A 154 -23.55 15.52 27.48
C ASN A 154 -23.98 16.88 26.88
N ASN A 155 -23.94 17.95 27.67
CA ASN A 155 -24.17 19.34 27.26
C ASN A 155 -22.84 20.15 27.18
N GLY A 156 -21.71 19.47 26.99
CA GLY A 156 -20.38 20.07 26.94
C GLY A 156 -20.06 20.72 25.59
N ARG A 157 -18.91 21.40 25.53
CA ARG A 157 -18.33 21.93 24.30
C ARG A 157 -18.05 20.78 23.33
N ARG A 158 -18.50 20.92 22.08
CA ARG A 158 -18.21 19.95 21.00
C ARG A 158 -16.71 19.96 20.71
N LEU A 159 -16.13 18.79 20.51
CA LEU A 159 -14.74 18.65 20.07
C LEU A 159 -14.60 19.15 18.64
N ARG A 160 -13.62 20.02 18.41
CA ARG A 160 -13.28 20.55 17.09
C ARG A 160 -12.27 19.63 16.43
N ILE A 161 -12.73 18.80 15.50
CA ILE A 161 -11.90 17.82 14.83
C ILE A 161 -11.42 18.40 13.50
N GLY A 162 -10.11 18.59 13.37
CA GLY A 162 -9.48 19.00 12.12
C GLY A 162 -9.47 17.85 11.11
N VAL A 163 -10.01 18.08 9.91
CA VAL A 163 -10.01 17.11 8.80
C VAL A 163 -9.32 17.72 7.57
N PRO A 164 -8.46 17.00 6.85
CA PRO A 164 -7.73 17.56 5.71
C PRO A 164 -8.69 17.82 4.54
N ASP A 165 -8.62 19.03 3.97
CA ASP A 165 -9.35 19.39 2.74
C ASP A 165 -8.42 19.28 1.54
N ARG A 166 -8.56 18.20 0.79
CA ARG A 166 -7.58 17.77 -0.21
C ARG A 166 -8.09 17.98 -1.63
N ALA A 167 -7.18 18.31 -2.52
CA ALA A 167 -7.44 18.31 -3.95
C ALA A 167 -7.48 16.89 -4.54
N SER A 168 -6.63 16.00 -4.04
CA SER A 168 -6.46 14.61 -4.51
C SER A 168 -7.04 13.57 -3.56
N PHE A 169 -7.33 12.38 -4.10
CA PHE A 169 -7.81 11.20 -3.36
C PHE A 169 -8.99 11.48 -2.42
N LYS A 170 -10.06 12.07 -2.98
CA LYS A 170 -11.26 12.54 -2.25
C LYS A 170 -12.10 11.41 -1.61
N ASP A 171 -11.84 10.14 -1.94
CA ASP A 171 -12.48 8.99 -1.29
C ASP A 171 -12.06 8.83 0.19
N PHE A 172 -10.91 9.38 0.60
CA PHE A 172 -10.45 9.27 1.99
C PHE A 172 -11.12 10.29 2.92
N VAL A 173 -11.21 11.55 2.49
CA VAL A 173 -11.91 12.65 3.16
C VAL A 173 -12.37 13.65 2.09
N SER A 174 -13.67 13.99 2.08
CA SER A 174 -14.22 15.02 1.19
C SER A 174 -15.51 15.64 1.73
N ARG A 175 -15.89 16.77 1.13
CA ARG A 175 -17.17 17.45 1.36
C ARG A 175 -18.29 16.75 0.58
N VAL A 176 -19.45 16.58 1.20
CA VAL A 176 -20.65 16.16 0.47
C VAL A 176 -21.17 17.32 -0.39
N ASN A 177 -21.43 17.05 -1.67
CA ASN A 177 -21.97 18.05 -2.60
C ASN A 177 -23.32 18.60 -2.09
N GLY A 178 -23.40 19.93 -1.86
CA GLY A 178 -24.63 20.62 -1.48
C GLY A 178 -24.73 21.06 -0.01
N SER A 179 -23.81 20.61 0.87
CA SER A 179 -23.78 21.00 2.28
C SER A 179 -22.36 21.32 2.73
N SER A 180 -22.10 22.53 3.23
CA SER A 180 -20.74 22.96 3.62
C SER A 180 -20.17 22.22 4.84
N ASN A 181 -21.01 21.59 5.64
CA ASN A 181 -20.64 21.07 6.97
C ASN A 181 -20.68 19.53 7.08
N ILE A 182 -21.04 18.82 6.00
CA ILE A 182 -21.13 17.35 6.03
C ILE A 182 -19.87 16.78 5.39
N VAL A 183 -19.13 16.00 6.18
CA VAL A 183 -17.88 15.34 5.79
C VAL A 183 -18.17 13.86 5.54
N GLN A 184 -17.55 13.31 4.50
CA GLN A 184 -17.62 11.90 4.17
C GLN A 184 -16.24 11.38 3.77
N GLY A 185 -16.07 10.07 3.77
CA GLY A 185 -14.86 9.41 3.30
C GLY A 185 -14.47 8.24 4.19
N TYR A 186 -13.53 7.43 3.72
CA TYR A 186 -13.02 6.27 4.42
C TYR A 186 -12.61 6.59 5.88
N CYS A 187 -11.82 7.65 6.09
CA CYS A 187 -11.30 7.97 7.42
C CYS A 187 -12.40 8.43 8.38
N ILE A 188 -13.45 9.08 7.85
CA ILE A 188 -14.59 9.56 8.63
C ILE A 188 -15.48 8.39 9.05
N ASP A 189 -15.76 7.46 8.14
CA ASP A 189 -16.54 6.26 8.45
C ASP A 189 -15.85 5.41 9.53
N VAL A 190 -14.51 5.27 9.46
CA VAL A 190 -13.72 4.58 10.50
C VAL A 190 -13.82 5.30 11.84
N PHE A 191 -13.68 6.62 11.85
CA PHE A 191 -13.77 7.40 13.09
C PHE A 191 -15.15 7.29 13.74
N GLU A 192 -16.22 7.45 12.96
CA GLU A 192 -17.61 7.34 13.43
C GLU A 192 -17.95 5.92 13.92
N ALA A 193 -17.44 4.89 13.25
CA ALA A 193 -17.58 3.51 13.71
C ALA A 193 -16.90 3.30 15.08
N ALA A 194 -15.70 3.86 15.27
CA ALA A 194 -14.96 3.75 16.52
C ALA A 194 -15.64 4.53 17.66
N VAL A 195 -16.15 5.73 17.38
CA VAL A 195 -16.91 6.53 18.36
C VAL A 195 -18.16 5.79 18.85
N LYS A 196 -18.86 5.05 17.97
CA LYS A 196 -20.06 4.27 18.36
C LYS A 196 -19.78 3.13 19.33
N LEU A 197 -18.54 2.63 19.38
CA LEU A 197 -18.13 1.59 20.33
C LEU A 197 -17.78 2.14 21.72
N LEU A 198 -17.63 3.47 21.85
CA LEU A 198 -17.35 4.08 23.14
C LEU A 198 -18.58 4.02 24.05
N SER A 199 -18.34 3.79 25.35
CA SER A 199 -19.39 3.73 26.37
C SER A 199 -20.03 5.09 26.71
N TYR A 200 -19.52 6.17 26.14
CA TYR A 200 -19.94 7.54 26.36
C TYR A 200 -20.02 8.30 25.03
N PRO A 201 -20.91 9.31 24.94
CA PRO A 201 -21.03 10.12 23.74
C PRO A 201 -19.86 11.09 23.60
N VAL A 202 -19.35 11.21 22.36
CA VAL A 202 -18.28 12.14 21.99
C VAL A 202 -18.88 13.18 21.02
N PRO A 203 -19.51 14.26 21.53
CA PRO A 203 -20.06 15.29 20.66
C PRO A 203 -18.93 16.03 19.97
N HIS A 204 -18.92 16.02 18.64
CA HIS A 204 -17.85 16.58 17.84
C HIS A 204 -18.38 17.32 16.60
N GLU A 205 -17.55 18.17 16.03
CA GLU A 205 -17.77 18.83 14.75
C GLU A 205 -16.49 18.74 13.91
N PHE A 206 -16.65 18.54 12.61
CA PHE A 206 -15.53 18.48 11.68
C PHE A 206 -15.25 19.86 11.10
N ILE A 207 -13.99 20.27 11.11
CA ILE A 207 -13.51 21.54 10.58
C ILE A 207 -12.42 21.24 9.55
N PHE A 208 -12.64 21.70 8.32
CA PHE A 208 -11.69 21.50 7.23
C PHE A 208 -10.41 22.31 7.43
N PHE A 209 -9.28 21.67 7.13
CA PHE A 209 -7.95 22.26 7.12
C PHE A 209 -7.35 22.18 5.71
N GLY A 210 -7.10 23.34 5.10
CA GLY A 210 -6.66 23.47 3.71
C GLY A 210 -7.61 24.35 2.89
N ASP A 211 -7.26 24.56 1.62
CA ASP A 211 -8.04 25.35 0.67
C ASP A 211 -8.91 24.48 -0.28
N GLY A 212 -8.72 23.16 -0.26
CA GLY A 212 -9.37 22.21 -1.18
C GLY A 212 -8.88 22.29 -2.63
N LEU A 213 -7.90 23.17 -2.91
CA LEU A 213 -7.29 23.37 -4.23
C LEU A 213 -5.92 22.70 -4.32
N GLN A 214 -5.20 22.63 -3.20
CA GLN A 214 -3.94 21.90 -3.05
C GLN A 214 -4.02 20.93 -1.87
N ASN A 215 -3.11 19.95 -1.84
CA ASN A 215 -3.03 19.05 -0.69
C ASN A 215 -2.44 19.79 0.52
N PRO A 216 -3.07 19.72 1.70
CA PRO A 216 -2.63 20.45 2.88
C PRO A 216 -1.33 19.88 3.47
N ASN A 217 -0.61 20.70 4.23
CA ASN A 217 0.58 20.25 4.95
C ASN A 217 0.18 19.57 6.29
N TYR A 218 0.31 18.25 6.34
CA TYR A 218 -0.04 17.45 7.52
C TYR A 218 0.80 17.77 8.76
N ASN A 219 2.03 18.28 8.59
CA ASN A 219 2.83 18.69 9.75
C ASN A 219 2.23 19.93 10.43
N GLU A 220 1.62 20.83 9.67
CA GLU A 220 0.94 22.00 10.21
C GLU A 220 -0.38 21.61 10.89
N LEU A 221 -1.17 20.71 10.28
CA LEU A 221 -2.40 20.17 10.88
C LEU A 221 -2.12 19.57 12.26
N VAL A 222 -1.10 18.72 12.37
CA VAL A 222 -0.72 18.09 13.63
C VAL A 222 -0.16 19.11 14.63
N ASN A 223 0.58 20.12 14.18
CA ASN A 223 1.04 21.18 15.06
C ASN A 223 -0.13 21.99 15.65
N LYS A 224 -1.19 22.25 14.87
CA LYS A 224 -2.40 22.90 15.37
C LYS A 224 -3.11 22.08 16.46
N VAL A 225 -3.16 20.74 16.33
CA VAL A 225 -3.64 19.85 17.39
C VAL A 225 -2.76 19.93 18.64
N ALA A 226 -1.43 19.92 18.48
CA ALA A 226 -0.50 20.02 19.61
C ALA A 226 -0.66 21.33 20.40
N THR A 227 -0.95 22.45 19.71
CA THR A 227 -1.19 23.75 20.38
C THR A 227 -2.55 23.85 21.08
N GLY A 228 -3.53 23.02 20.71
CA GLY A 228 -4.88 23.01 21.29
C GLY A 228 -5.73 24.26 21.01
N VAL A 229 -5.25 25.21 20.19
CA VAL A 229 -5.96 26.46 19.92
C VAL A 229 -7.06 26.24 18.88
N ASP A 230 -6.74 25.61 17.75
CA ASP A 230 -7.66 25.48 16.61
C ASP A 230 -8.43 24.15 16.61
N PHE A 231 -7.74 23.05 16.92
CA PHE A 231 -8.28 21.70 16.86
C PHE A 231 -8.00 20.92 18.14
N ASP A 232 -8.98 20.14 18.58
CA ASP A 232 -8.90 19.29 19.76
C ASP A 232 -8.49 17.85 19.36
N ALA A 233 -8.58 17.50 18.08
CA ALA A 233 -8.06 16.27 17.47
C ALA A 233 -7.90 16.47 15.95
N ALA A 234 -7.15 15.60 15.27
CA ALA A 234 -7.16 15.50 13.81
C ALA A 234 -7.54 14.09 13.35
N VAL A 235 -8.49 14.05 12.42
CA VAL A 235 -9.04 12.82 11.82
C VAL A 235 -8.86 12.90 10.31
N GLY A 236 -8.37 11.81 9.73
CA GLY A 236 -8.01 11.76 8.31
C GLY A 236 -6.84 10.81 8.13
N ASP A 237 -6.32 10.81 6.92
CA ASP A 237 -5.18 10.03 6.43
C ASP A 237 -3.82 10.51 6.99
N VAL A 238 -3.74 10.68 8.31
CA VAL A 238 -2.55 11.19 8.98
C VAL A 238 -1.57 10.04 9.25
N ALA A 239 -0.50 9.98 8.46
CA ALA A 239 0.59 9.04 8.69
C ALA A 239 1.27 9.22 10.06
N ILE A 240 1.38 8.11 10.81
CA ILE A 240 2.08 8.02 12.08
C ILE A 240 3.60 7.99 11.80
N VAL A 241 4.26 9.13 12.02
CA VAL A 241 5.71 9.28 11.81
C VAL A 241 6.38 9.86 13.05
N THR A 242 7.66 9.50 13.26
CA THR A 242 8.44 9.87 14.45
C THR A 242 8.45 11.37 14.77
N LYS A 243 8.45 12.24 13.74
CA LYS A 243 8.43 13.69 13.95
C LYS A 243 7.10 14.17 14.57
N ARG A 244 5.99 13.54 14.21
CA ARG A 244 4.63 13.89 14.68
C ARG A 244 4.34 13.27 16.05
N THR A 245 4.75 12.01 16.27
CA THR A 245 4.57 11.31 17.56
C THR A 245 5.33 11.95 18.72
N ARG A 246 6.27 12.87 18.46
CA ARG A 246 6.93 13.67 19.52
C ARG A 246 5.99 14.70 20.14
N ILE A 247 5.07 15.28 19.36
CA ILE A 247 4.25 16.44 19.77
C ILE A 247 2.77 16.11 20.02
N VAL A 248 2.28 14.97 19.52
CA VAL A 248 0.90 14.50 19.71
C VAL A 248 0.90 13.00 20.01
N ASP A 249 -0.19 12.50 20.58
CA ASP A 249 -0.46 11.08 20.71
C ASP A 249 -1.34 10.59 19.57
N PHE A 250 -1.02 9.42 19.03
CA PHE A 250 -1.79 8.79 17.97
C PHE A 250 -2.56 7.60 18.51
N THR A 251 -3.66 7.28 17.85
CA THR A 251 -4.31 5.99 18.04
C THR A 251 -3.47 4.85 17.48
N GLN A 252 -3.84 3.61 17.81
CA GLN A 252 -3.44 2.45 17.00
C GLN A 252 -3.78 2.69 15.53
N PRO A 253 -2.93 2.24 14.59
CA PRO A 253 -3.16 2.43 13.18
C PRO A 253 -4.42 1.68 12.73
N TYR A 254 -5.31 2.34 12.01
CA TYR A 254 -6.53 1.71 11.49
C TYR A 254 -6.39 1.17 10.07
N ILE A 255 -5.28 1.51 9.39
CA ILE A 255 -4.89 0.99 8.09
C ILE A 255 -3.36 0.94 8.00
N GLU A 256 -2.83 -0.12 7.41
CA GLU A 256 -1.41 -0.24 7.08
C GLU A 256 -1.10 0.62 5.86
N SER A 257 -0.11 1.50 5.99
CA SER A 257 0.22 2.52 5.00
C SER A 257 1.72 2.77 4.94
N GLY A 258 2.46 1.90 4.26
CA GLY A 258 3.85 2.12 3.92
C GLY A 258 4.06 2.65 2.51
N LEU A 259 5.29 3.10 2.26
CA LEU A 259 5.73 3.64 0.98
C LEU A 259 6.02 2.52 0.00
N VAL A 260 5.49 2.69 -1.20
CA VAL A 260 5.69 1.77 -2.33
C VAL A 260 6.20 2.54 -3.54
N VAL A 261 6.87 1.82 -4.44
CA VAL A 261 7.40 2.39 -5.70
C VAL A 261 6.45 2.03 -6.84
N VAL A 262 5.95 3.02 -7.57
CA VAL A 262 5.10 2.83 -8.74
C VAL A 262 5.89 3.16 -10.00
N ALA A 263 5.87 2.24 -10.98
CA ALA A 263 6.54 2.43 -12.25
C ALA A 263 5.68 1.87 -13.41
N PRO A 264 5.87 2.35 -14.65
CA PRO A 264 5.18 1.80 -15.80
C PRO A 264 5.47 0.31 -16.00
N VAL A 265 4.47 -0.41 -16.50
CA VAL A 265 4.61 -1.79 -16.95
C VAL A 265 4.91 -1.76 -18.44
N SER A 266 6.12 -2.17 -18.82
CA SER A 266 6.47 -2.41 -20.22
C SER A 266 5.60 -3.55 -20.74
N THR A 267 4.64 -3.26 -21.62
CA THR A 267 4.00 -4.32 -22.41
C THR A 267 5.01 -4.82 -23.44
N PRO A 268 5.17 -6.14 -23.63
CA PRO A 268 6.06 -6.64 -24.66
C PRO A 268 5.56 -6.14 -26.02
N ASN A 269 6.44 -5.50 -26.79
CA ASN A 269 6.15 -5.18 -28.18
C ASN A 269 5.85 -6.50 -28.91
N GLU A 270 4.59 -6.68 -29.28
CA GLU A 270 4.08 -7.87 -29.93
C GLU A 270 4.70 -7.98 -31.32
N ASN A 271 5.69 -8.85 -31.47
CA ASN A 271 6.35 -9.10 -32.74
C ASN A 271 5.85 -10.44 -33.31
N PRO A 272 5.12 -10.45 -34.45
CA PRO A 272 4.63 -11.68 -35.08
C PRO A 272 5.71 -12.68 -35.49
N TRP A 273 6.97 -12.23 -35.61
CA TRP A 273 8.14 -13.03 -35.96
C TRP A 273 9.00 -13.41 -34.75
N ALA A 274 8.44 -13.38 -33.53
CA ALA A 274 9.16 -13.71 -32.30
C ALA A 274 9.87 -15.07 -32.35
N PHE A 275 9.31 -16.05 -33.08
CA PHE A 275 9.89 -17.39 -33.25
C PHE A 275 11.23 -17.41 -34.01
N LEU A 276 11.59 -16.37 -34.78
CA LEU A 276 12.89 -16.30 -35.47
C LEU A 276 13.99 -15.65 -34.63
N ARG A 277 13.64 -14.97 -33.53
CA ARG A 277 14.60 -14.24 -32.66
C ARG A 277 15.66 -15.10 -31.95
N PRO A 278 15.42 -16.38 -31.59
CA PRO A 278 16.43 -17.16 -30.86
C PRO A 278 17.77 -17.32 -31.58
N PHE A 279 17.78 -17.28 -32.92
CA PHE A 279 19.00 -17.37 -33.72
C PHE A 279 19.17 -16.18 -34.65
N THR A 280 20.42 -15.75 -34.82
CA THR A 280 20.76 -14.71 -35.80
C THR A 280 20.57 -15.23 -37.23
N PRO A 281 20.34 -14.34 -38.22
CA PRO A 281 20.26 -14.75 -39.63
C PRO A 281 21.51 -15.52 -40.10
N ALA A 282 22.69 -15.19 -39.56
CA ALA A 282 23.92 -15.92 -39.82
C ALA A 282 23.87 -17.36 -39.29
N MET A 283 23.36 -17.59 -38.08
CA MET A 283 23.20 -18.93 -37.51
C MET A 283 22.21 -19.77 -38.33
N TRP A 284 21.10 -19.18 -38.79
CA TRP A 284 20.17 -19.84 -39.69
C TRP A 284 20.84 -20.26 -41.02
N ALA A 285 21.65 -19.37 -41.60
CA ALA A 285 22.37 -19.65 -42.85
C ALA A 285 23.44 -20.75 -42.69
N VAL A 286 24.24 -20.69 -41.61
CA VAL A 286 25.25 -21.73 -41.32
C VAL A 286 24.59 -23.08 -41.09
N THR A 287 23.51 -23.11 -40.31
CA THR A 287 22.73 -24.33 -40.06
C THR A 287 22.23 -24.92 -41.37
N ALA A 288 21.56 -24.12 -42.21
CA ALA A 288 21.06 -24.55 -43.51
C ALA A 288 22.18 -25.05 -44.45
N SER A 289 23.35 -24.39 -44.44
CA SER A 289 24.51 -24.82 -45.23
C SER A 289 25.04 -26.18 -44.78
N PHE A 290 25.20 -26.39 -43.48
CA PHE A 290 25.68 -27.67 -42.93
C PHE A 290 24.69 -28.82 -43.16
N PHE A 291 23.37 -28.56 -43.16
CA PHE A 291 22.38 -29.56 -43.59
C PHE A 291 22.66 -30.07 -45.01
N VAL A 292 22.98 -29.19 -45.95
CA VAL A 292 23.30 -29.58 -47.33
C VAL A 292 24.63 -30.33 -47.41
N VAL A 293 25.67 -29.86 -46.70
CA VAL A 293 26.99 -30.50 -46.69
C VAL A 293 26.93 -31.91 -46.12
N VAL A 294 26.31 -32.10 -44.95
CA VAL A 294 26.19 -33.42 -44.33
C VAL A 294 25.33 -34.36 -45.17
N GLY A 295 24.27 -33.84 -45.80
CA GLY A 295 23.50 -34.58 -46.78
C GLY A 295 24.32 -35.10 -47.95
N ALA A 296 25.20 -34.24 -48.51
CA ALA A 296 26.09 -34.63 -49.58
C ALA A 296 27.12 -35.67 -49.13
N VAL A 297 27.68 -35.55 -47.91
CA VAL A 297 28.62 -36.54 -47.35
C VAL A 297 27.95 -37.90 -47.16
N ILE A 298 26.77 -37.92 -46.56
CA ILE A 298 26.00 -39.17 -46.36
C ILE A 298 25.63 -39.77 -47.72
N TRP A 299 25.25 -38.95 -48.69
CA TRP A 299 25.01 -39.41 -50.05
C TRP A 299 26.24 -40.07 -50.67
N ILE A 300 27.44 -39.46 -50.61
CA ILE A 300 28.67 -40.05 -51.15
C ILE A 300 28.95 -41.43 -50.51
N LEU A 301 28.73 -41.55 -49.19
CA LEU A 301 29.03 -42.77 -48.44
C LEU A 301 27.99 -43.88 -48.64
N GLU A 302 26.72 -43.54 -48.84
CA GLU A 302 25.62 -44.50 -48.97
C GLU A 302 25.24 -44.79 -50.43
N HIS A 303 25.51 -43.88 -51.37
CA HIS A 303 25.09 -44.01 -52.77
C HIS A 303 25.61 -45.28 -53.46
N ARG A 304 26.78 -45.78 -53.03
CA ARG A 304 27.38 -46.98 -53.61
C ARG A 304 26.80 -48.28 -53.05
N ILE A 305 26.21 -48.25 -51.86
CA ILE A 305 25.87 -49.45 -51.07
C ILE A 305 24.36 -49.58 -50.87
N ASN A 306 23.64 -48.46 -50.74
CA ASN A 306 22.21 -48.43 -50.44
C ASN A 306 21.38 -48.09 -51.68
N ASP A 307 20.48 -48.99 -52.07
CA ASP A 307 19.57 -48.81 -53.20
C ASP A 307 18.51 -47.72 -52.95
N GLU A 308 18.24 -47.37 -51.69
CA GLU A 308 17.35 -46.24 -51.31
C GLU A 308 17.87 -44.88 -51.79
N PHE A 309 19.20 -44.73 -51.92
CA PHE A 309 19.86 -43.51 -52.40
C PHE A 309 20.15 -43.55 -53.92
N ARG A 310 19.58 -44.52 -54.65
CA ARG A 310 19.66 -44.63 -56.12
C ARG A 310 18.41 -44.11 -56.83
N GLY A 311 18.61 -43.60 -58.04
CA GLY A 311 17.54 -43.07 -58.89
C GLY A 311 18.03 -42.01 -59.88
N PRO A 312 17.13 -41.40 -60.69
CA PRO A 312 17.49 -40.27 -61.55
C PRO A 312 17.97 -39.07 -60.72
N PRO A 313 18.85 -38.20 -61.24
CA PRO A 313 19.53 -37.15 -60.46
C PRO A 313 18.58 -36.21 -59.72
N LYS A 314 17.39 -35.94 -60.29
CA LYS A 314 16.33 -35.16 -59.63
C LYS A 314 15.76 -35.83 -58.37
N ARG A 315 15.64 -37.17 -58.37
CA ARG A 315 15.14 -37.93 -57.21
C ARG A 315 16.19 -38.01 -56.10
N GLN A 316 17.47 -38.07 -56.47
CA GLN A 316 18.59 -38.11 -55.52
C GLN A 316 18.73 -36.81 -54.74
N ILE A 317 18.67 -35.65 -55.41
CA ILE A 317 18.73 -34.36 -54.71
C ILE A 317 17.56 -34.21 -53.72
N VAL A 318 16.36 -34.68 -54.11
CA VAL A 318 15.18 -34.67 -53.22
C VAL A 318 15.36 -35.60 -52.04
N THR A 319 15.91 -36.82 -52.21
CA THR A 319 16.14 -37.73 -51.08
C THR A 319 17.22 -37.20 -50.13
N ILE A 320 18.26 -36.52 -50.63
CA ILE A 320 19.29 -35.88 -49.78
C ILE A 320 18.68 -34.77 -48.90
N LEU A 321 17.94 -33.86 -49.53
CA LEU A 321 17.30 -32.73 -48.82
C LEU A 321 16.22 -33.23 -47.86
N TRP A 322 15.46 -34.26 -48.25
CA TRP A 322 14.43 -34.84 -47.41
C TRP A 322 15.02 -35.60 -46.21
N PHE A 323 16.05 -36.41 -46.43
CA PHE A 323 16.73 -37.16 -45.37
C PHE A 323 17.32 -36.21 -44.32
N THR A 324 18.10 -35.22 -44.76
CA THR A 324 18.72 -34.23 -43.88
C THR A 324 17.69 -33.41 -43.11
N PHE A 325 16.61 -32.96 -43.74
CA PHE A 325 15.54 -32.26 -43.05
C PHE A 325 14.81 -33.15 -42.03
N SER A 326 14.57 -34.43 -42.36
CA SER A 326 13.88 -35.37 -41.47
C SER A 326 14.69 -35.72 -40.22
N THR A 327 16.04 -35.66 -40.27
CA THR A 327 16.90 -35.82 -39.09
C THR A 327 16.69 -34.71 -38.04
N MET A 328 16.30 -33.50 -38.46
CA MET A 328 16.03 -32.38 -37.55
C MET A 328 14.84 -32.64 -36.61
N PHE A 329 13.83 -33.36 -37.10
CA PHE A 329 12.60 -33.68 -36.38
C PHE A 329 12.60 -35.10 -35.80
N PHE A 330 13.76 -35.76 -35.72
CA PHE A 330 13.90 -37.16 -35.28
C PHE A 330 13.01 -38.15 -36.06
N SER A 331 12.62 -37.81 -37.29
CA SER A 331 11.77 -38.65 -38.15
C SER A 331 12.65 -39.50 -39.08
N HIS A 332 13.27 -40.55 -38.53
CA HIS A 332 14.10 -41.46 -39.32
C HIS A 332 13.25 -42.43 -40.14
N ARG A 333 13.15 -42.19 -41.46
CA ARG A 333 12.54 -43.16 -42.42
C ARG A 333 13.54 -44.06 -43.15
N GLU A 334 14.77 -43.59 -43.36
CA GLU A 334 15.77 -44.27 -44.21
C GLU A 334 16.88 -44.90 -43.34
N ASN A 335 17.22 -46.16 -43.60
CA ASN A 335 18.22 -46.89 -42.83
C ASN A 335 19.61 -46.73 -43.49
N THR A 336 20.58 -46.14 -42.78
CA THR A 336 21.98 -46.08 -43.23
C THR A 336 22.66 -47.46 -43.07
N VAL A 337 23.22 -47.99 -44.16
CA VAL A 337 23.84 -49.32 -44.20
C VAL A 337 25.35 -49.24 -43.94
N SER A 338 26.00 -48.14 -44.34
CA SER A 338 27.44 -47.91 -44.20
C SER A 338 27.85 -47.63 -42.75
N THR A 339 28.93 -48.28 -42.29
CA THR A 339 29.50 -48.04 -40.96
C THR A 339 30.05 -46.63 -40.80
N LEU A 340 30.70 -46.08 -41.84
CA LEU A 340 31.16 -44.69 -41.88
C LEU A 340 29.99 -43.70 -41.95
N GLY A 341 28.94 -44.04 -42.72
CA GLY A 341 27.70 -43.26 -42.78
C GLY A 341 27.01 -43.15 -41.42
N ARG A 342 26.95 -44.26 -40.66
CA ARG A 342 26.43 -44.30 -39.29
C ARG A 342 27.23 -43.44 -38.32
N MET A 343 28.56 -43.44 -38.41
CA MET A 343 29.40 -42.57 -37.57
C MET A 343 29.16 -41.09 -37.83
N VAL A 344 29.09 -40.68 -39.10
CA VAL A 344 28.77 -39.29 -39.49
C VAL A 344 27.36 -38.92 -39.03
N LEU A 345 26.39 -39.83 -39.19
CA LEU A 345 25.00 -39.61 -38.77
C LEU A 345 24.88 -39.43 -37.25
N LEU A 346 25.58 -40.25 -36.45
CA LEU A 346 25.57 -40.13 -34.98
C LEU A 346 26.10 -38.77 -34.52
N ILE A 347 27.22 -38.32 -35.10
CA ILE A 347 27.79 -36.99 -34.81
C ILE A 347 26.80 -35.90 -35.24
N TRP A 348 26.17 -36.03 -36.40
CA TRP A 348 25.18 -35.08 -36.89
C TRP A 348 23.95 -34.99 -35.98
N LEU A 349 23.41 -36.12 -35.53
CA LEU A 349 22.28 -36.17 -34.61
C LEU A 349 22.61 -35.50 -33.27
N PHE A 350 23.85 -35.64 -32.80
CA PHE A 350 24.33 -34.92 -31.61
C PHE A 350 24.35 -33.41 -31.82
N VAL A 351 24.81 -32.93 -32.99
CA VAL A 351 24.78 -31.49 -33.33
C VAL A 351 23.34 -30.96 -33.42
N VAL A 352 22.44 -31.70 -34.08
CA VAL A 352 21.01 -31.36 -34.18
C VAL A 352 20.35 -31.31 -32.81
N LEU A 353 20.67 -32.25 -31.91
CA LEU A 353 20.18 -32.26 -30.53
C LEU A 353 20.60 -30.99 -29.77
N ILE A 354 21.85 -30.55 -29.92
CA ILE A 354 22.35 -29.32 -29.29
C ILE A 354 21.64 -28.10 -29.88
N LEU A 355 21.50 -28.03 -31.21
CA LEU A 355 20.82 -26.90 -31.87
C LEU A 355 19.36 -26.76 -31.44
N THR A 356 18.61 -27.87 -31.41
CA THR A 356 17.19 -27.88 -30.99
C THR A 356 17.04 -27.55 -29.50
N SER A 357 17.92 -28.09 -28.66
CA SER A 357 17.93 -27.80 -27.22
C SER A 357 18.29 -26.33 -26.93
N SER A 358 19.30 -25.78 -27.62
CA SER A 358 19.70 -24.38 -27.52
C SER A 358 18.63 -23.41 -28.03
N TYR A 359 17.91 -23.78 -29.10
CA TYR A 359 16.78 -23.00 -29.61
C TYR A 359 15.67 -22.90 -28.55
N THR A 360 15.26 -24.04 -27.99
CA THR A 360 14.23 -24.09 -26.95
C THR A 360 14.64 -23.30 -25.71
N ALA A 361 15.88 -23.45 -25.23
CA ALA A 361 16.40 -22.71 -24.08
C ALA A 361 16.49 -21.19 -24.32
N SER A 362 16.85 -20.77 -25.54
CA SER A 362 16.94 -19.35 -25.87
C SER A 362 15.56 -18.72 -26.03
N LEU A 363 14.60 -19.44 -26.63
CA LEU A 363 13.22 -18.98 -26.75
C LEU A 363 12.58 -18.81 -25.37
N THR A 364 12.75 -19.78 -24.46
CA THR A 364 12.25 -19.68 -23.08
C THR A 364 12.94 -18.55 -22.30
N SER A 365 14.26 -18.36 -22.48
CA SER A 365 14.98 -17.24 -21.87
C SER A 365 14.48 -15.87 -22.37
N ILE A 366 14.23 -15.72 -23.67
CA ILE A 366 13.71 -14.46 -24.23
C ILE A 366 12.31 -14.14 -23.68
N LEU A 367 11.44 -15.15 -23.60
CA LEU A 367 10.08 -14.98 -23.07
C LEU A 367 10.08 -14.62 -21.58
N THR A 368 11.02 -15.18 -20.80
CA THR A 368 11.17 -14.85 -19.37
C THR A 368 11.82 -13.48 -19.15
N VAL A 369 12.82 -13.09 -19.94
CA VAL A 369 13.50 -11.78 -19.81
C VAL A 369 12.61 -10.61 -20.20
N GLN A 370 11.74 -10.76 -21.21
CA GLN A 370 10.82 -9.69 -21.59
C GLN A 370 9.83 -9.32 -20.48
N GLN A 371 9.49 -10.25 -19.59
CA GLN A 371 8.68 -9.98 -18.41
C GLN A 371 9.44 -9.21 -17.30
N LEU A 372 10.78 -9.17 -17.36
CA LEU A 372 11.66 -8.55 -16.37
C LEU A 372 12.19 -7.16 -16.79
N ASN A 373 11.81 -6.65 -17.97
CA ASN A 373 12.28 -5.38 -18.54
C ASN A 373 11.58 -4.14 -17.93
N SER A 374 11.65 -4.01 -16.61
CA SER A 374 11.45 -2.73 -15.93
C SER A 374 12.79 -2.23 -15.40
N PRO A 375 13.19 -0.97 -15.70
CA PRO A 375 14.43 -0.40 -15.17
C PRO A 375 14.38 -0.24 -13.65
N ILE A 376 13.18 -0.11 -13.06
CA ILE A 376 12.96 0.01 -11.63
C ILE A 376 12.21 -1.23 -11.15
N LYS A 377 12.86 -1.99 -10.25
CA LYS A 377 12.34 -3.23 -9.67
C LYS A 377 11.95 -3.07 -8.20
N GLY A 378 12.38 -1.98 -7.56
CA GLY A 378 12.09 -1.66 -6.16
C GLY A 378 12.94 -0.48 -5.67
N VAL A 379 12.99 -0.31 -4.35
CA VAL A 379 13.68 0.83 -3.70
C VAL A 379 15.18 0.86 -3.96
N ASP A 380 15.88 -0.28 -3.94
CA ASP A 380 17.34 -0.31 -4.16
C ASP A 380 17.72 0.17 -5.57
N THR A 381 16.95 -0.27 -6.57
CA THR A 381 17.11 0.19 -7.95
C THR A 381 16.70 1.65 -8.14
N LEU A 382 15.78 2.16 -7.32
CA LEU A 382 15.35 3.55 -7.36
C LEU A 382 16.43 4.49 -6.82
N ILE A 383 17.08 4.11 -5.71
CA ILE A 383 18.16 4.86 -5.07
C ILE A 383 19.37 4.95 -6.01
N SER A 384 19.78 3.81 -6.56
CA SER A 384 20.94 3.72 -7.47
C SER A 384 20.71 4.31 -8.86
N SER A 385 19.45 4.43 -9.29
CA SER A 385 19.10 5.10 -10.54
C SER A 385 19.37 6.61 -10.49
N THR A 386 19.60 7.25 -11.64
CA THR A 386 19.70 8.71 -11.78
C THR A 386 18.37 9.37 -12.14
N GLY A 387 17.30 8.59 -12.33
CA GLY A 387 15.99 9.08 -12.72
C GLY A 387 15.36 10.02 -11.69
N ARG A 388 14.49 10.93 -12.16
CA ARG A 388 13.64 11.77 -11.30
C ARG A 388 12.54 10.93 -10.65
N ILE A 389 12.16 11.29 -9.44
CA ILE A 389 11.21 10.56 -8.60
C ILE A 389 10.06 11.49 -8.25
N GLY A 390 8.83 11.07 -8.56
CA GLY A 390 7.62 11.79 -8.16
C GLY A 390 7.19 11.45 -6.74
N PHE A 391 6.58 12.39 -6.03
CA PHE A 391 5.97 12.16 -4.71
C PHE A 391 4.76 13.07 -4.49
N GLN A 392 3.88 12.70 -3.56
CA GLN A 392 2.71 13.52 -3.23
C GLN A 392 3.08 14.80 -2.49
N VAL A 393 2.55 15.93 -2.93
CA VAL A 393 2.63 17.20 -2.17
C VAL A 393 2.00 17.02 -0.79
N GLY A 394 2.72 17.44 0.25
CA GLY A 394 2.28 17.35 1.65
C GLY A 394 2.53 16.00 2.34
N SER A 395 3.03 15.00 1.59
CA SER A 395 3.40 13.68 2.14
C SER A 395 4.73 13.72 2.90
N PHE A 396 4.89 12.80 3.85
CA PHE A 396 6.16 12.58 4.55
C PHE A 396 7.21 11.89 3.66
N ALA A 397 6.81 11.35 2.51
CA ALA A 397 7.67 10.66 1.55
C ALA A 397 8.87 11.52 1.13
N GLU A 398 8.69 12.84 0.97
CA GLU A 398 9.78 13.77 0.66
C GLU A 398 10.87 13.74 1.73
N SER A 399 10.49 14.00 2.99
CA SER A 399 11.44 13.99 4.12
C SER A 399 12.10 12.63 4.28
N TYR A 400 11.35 11.54 4.11
CA TYR A 400 11.91 10.20 4.21
C TYR A 400 12.95 9.92 3.12
N MET A 401 12.67 10.26 1.85
CA MET A 401 13.61 10.07 0.75
C MET A 401 14.88 10.92 0.90
N VAL A 402 14.75 12.15 1.41
CA VAL A 402 15.90 13.04 1.60
C VAL A 402 16.72 12.64 2.82
N ASP A 403 16.07 12.45 3.98
CA ASP A 403 16.75 12.32 5.27
C ASP A 403 17.22 10.88 5.52
N GLU A 404 16.43 9.86 5.12
CA GLU A 404 16.72 8.44 5.40
C GLU A 404 17.38 7.74 4.20
N LEU A 405 16.92 8.02 2.97
CA LEU A 405 17.47 7.39 1.74
C LEU A 405 18.58 8.21 1.07
N ASN A 406 18.89 9.40 1.60
CA ASN A 406 19.91 10.31 1.09
C ASN A 406 19.76 10.65 -0.42
N ILE A 407 18.51 10.77 -0.88
CA ILE A 407 18.20 11.15 -2.26
C ILE A 407 18.26 12.67 -2.38
N ALA A 408 19.01 13.16 -3.37
CA ALA A 408 19.11 14.59 -3.62
C ALA A 408 17.74 15.22 -3.96
N ARG A 409 17.40 16.33 -3.30
CA ARG A 409 16.14 17.07 -3.55
C ARG A 409 15.94 17.46 -5.02
N SER A 410 17.01 17.68 -5.79
CA SER A 410 16.94 17.99 -7.22
C SER A 410 16.33 16.87 -8.08
N ARG A 411 16.30 15.63 -7.57
CA ARG A 411 15.66 14.49 -8.25
C ARG A 411 14.18 14.38 -7.93
N LEU A 412 13.71 15.04 -6.88
CA LEU A 412 12.33 14.91 -6.39
C LEU A 412 11.42 15.89 -7.13
N VAL A 413 10.27 15.40 -7.59
CA VAL A 413 9.27 16.20 -8.29
C VAL A 413 7.95 16.13 -7.51
N PRO A 414 7.46 17.26 -6.99
CA PRO A 414 6.18 17.30 -6.30
C PRO A 414 5.02 17.11 -7.29
N LEU A 415 4.08 16.24 -6.95
CA LEU A 415 2.89 15.95 -7.75
C LEU A 415 1.63 16.06 -6.86
N GLY A 416 0.63 16.79 -7.34
CA GLY A 416 -0.55 17.16 -6.56
C GLY A 416 -1.77 16.27 -6.79
N SER A 417 -1.87 15.62 -7.95
CA SER A 417 -3.07 14.87 -8.35
C SER A 417 -2.75 13.49 -8.97
N PRO A 418 -3.69 12.53 -8.92
CA PRO A 418 -3.55 11.24 -9.60
C PRO A 418 -3.36 11.38 -11.11
N GLN A 419 -3.96 12.40 -11.73
CA GLN A 419 -3.80 12.69 -13.15
C GLN A 419 -2.36 13.14 -13.46
N GLU A 420 -1.78 13.98 -12.60
CA GLU A 420 -0.37 14.36 -12.71
C GLU A 420 0.57 13.16 -12.54
N TYR A 421 0.22 12.19 -11.69
CA TYR A 421 0.99 10.95 -11.54
C TYR A 421 1.05 10.19 -12.86
N ALA A 422 -0.12 9.94 -13.45
CA ALA A 422 -0.22 9.23 -14.72
C ALA A 422 0.52 9.96 -15.85
N ASN A 423 0.36 11.28 -15.96
CA ASN A 423 1.01 12.09 -16.98
C ASN A 423 2.54 12.12 -16.80
N ALA A 424 3.03 12.27 -15.58
CA ALA A 424 4.46 12.32 -15.29
C ALA A 424 5.15 10.97 -15.58
N LEU A 425 4.49 9.85 -15.28
CA LEU A 425 4.99 8.51 -15.60
C LEU A 425 4.91 8.19 -17.10
N GLN A 426 3.84 8.58 -17.79
CA GLN A 426 3.68 8.33 -19.24
C GLN A 426 4.64 9.17 -20.08
N ASN A 427 4.84 10.43 -19.73
CA ASN A 427 5.75 11.32 -20.45
C ASN A 427 7.23 11.05 -20.13
N GLY A 428 7.53 10.16 -19.17
CA GLY A 428 8.88 9.89 -18.71
C GLY A 428 9.52 11.06 -17.95
N THR A 429 8.72 12.01 -17.47
CA THR A 429 9.19 13.14 -16.64
C THR A 429 9.79 12.62 -15.33
N VAL A 430 9.15 11.59 -14.76
CA VAL A 430 9.64 10.84 -13.61
C VAL A 430 9.77 9.36 -13.99
N ALA A 431 10.80 8.71 -13.47
CA ALA A 431 11.03 7.29 -13.72
C ALA A 431 10.13 6.40 -12.85
N ALA A 432 9.82 6.86 -11.64
CA ALA A 432 8.89 6.22 -10.71
C ALA A 432 8.27 7.25 -9.77
N ILE A 433 7.19 6.85 -9.11
CA ILE A 433 6.53 7.61 -8.05
C ILE A 433 6.67 6.84 -6.75
N VAL A 434 6.93 7.55 -5.65
CA VAL A 434 6.93 6.99 -4.29
C VAL A 434 5.78 7.62 -3.54
N ASP A 435 4.86 6.77 -3.08
CA ASP A 435 3.72 7.21 -2.30
C ASP A 435 3.21 6.09 -1.38
N GLU A 436 2.28 6.44 -0.50
CA GLU A 436 1.66 5.52 0.44
C GLU A 436 0.72 4.53 -0.27
N ARG A 437 0.76 3.27 0.18
CA ARG A 437 0.05 2.17 -0.47
C ARG A 437 -1.46 2.39 -0.68
N PRO A 438 -2.25 2.91 0.28
CA PRO A 438 -3.68 3.15 0.04
C PRO A 438 -3.96 4.12 -1.11
N TYR A 439 -3.12 5.15 -1.32
CA TYR A 439 -3.26 6.04 -2.47
C TYR A 439 -2.92 5.34 -3.78
N VAL A 440 -1.86 4.53 -3.76
CA VAL A 440 -1.41 3.79 -4.92
C VAL A 440 -2.42 2.74 -5.33
N ASP A 441 -3.02 2.01 -4.40
CA ASP A 441 -4.05 1.01 -4.69
C ASP A 441 -5.27 1.66 -5.37
N LEU A 442 -5.69 2.84 -4.90
CA LEU A 442 -6.75 3.62 -5.53
C LEU A 442 -6.34 4.17 -6.92
N PHE A 443 -5.09 4.62 -7.08
CA PHE A 443 -4.57 5.06 -8.37
C PHE A 443 -4.49 3.91 -9.39
N LEU A 444 -4.03 2.74 -8.98
CA LEU A 444 -3.90 1.57 -9.84
C LEU A 444 -5.25 0.97 -10.23
N SER A 445 -6.29 1.19 -9.42
CA SER A 445 -7.65 0.77 -9.75
C SER A 445 -8.26 1.55 -10.92
N GLU A 446 -7.77 2.78 -11.16
CA GLU A 446 -8.13 3.64 -12.30
C GLU A 446 -7.13 3.53 -13.47
N TYR A 447 -5.84 3.34 -13.19
CA TYR A 447 -4.77 3.40 -14.20
C TYR A 447 -3.99 2.08 -14.34
N CYS A 448 -4.43 1.19 -15.23
CA CYS A 448 -3.89 -0.17 -15.37
C CYS A 448 -2.52 -0.29 -16.07
N LYS A 449 -1.90 0.82 -16.50
CA LYS A 449 -0.59 0.81 -17.21
C LYS A 449 0.62 0.81 -16.26
N PHE A 450 0.36 0.94 -14.97
CA PHE A 450 1.38 1.06 -13.94
C PHE A 450 1.25 -0.10 -12.95
N ALA A 451 2.30 -0.38 -12.21
CA ALA A 451 2.27 -1.38 -11.15
C ALA A 451 3.22 -1.00 -10.01
N ILE A 452 2.93 -1.52 -8.83
CA ILE A 452 3.86 -1.50 -7.70
C ILE A 452 5.08 -2.35 -8.05
N ARG A 453 6.27 -1.81 -7.79
CA ARG A 453 7.56 -2.46 -7.98
C ARG A 453 8.25 -2.66 -6.64
N GLY A 454 8.62 -3.89 -6.37
CA GLY A 454 9.28 -4.28 -5.13
C GLY A 454 8.31 -4.41 -3.97
N GLN A 455 8.87 -4.53 -2.78
CA GLN A 455 8.10 -4.59 -1.54
C GLN A 455 7.95 -3.19 -0.94
N GLU A 456 6.91 -3.04 -0.13
CA GLU A 456 6.73 -1.90 0.74
C GLU A 456 7.93 -1.78 1.69
N PHE A 457 8.56 -0.61 1.71
CA PHE A 457 9.85 -0.41 2.40
C PHE A 457 9.74 0.45 3.67
N THR A 458 8.55 0.94 3.99
CA THR A 458 8.24 1.48 5.32
C THR A 458 7.06 0.70 5.91
N ARG A 459 6.99 0.60 7.24
CA ARG A 459 5.82 0.05 7.93
C ARG A 459 5.20 1.14 8.77
N CYS A 460 4.49 2.03 8.09
CA CYS A 460 3.71 3.08 8.73
C CYS A 460 2.23 2.71 8.67
N GLY A 461 1.40 3.47 9.38
CA GLY A 461 -0.04 3.36 9.30
C GLY A 461 -0.67 4.73 9.52
N TRP A 462 -1.95 4.85 9.20
CA TRP A 462 -2.71 6.05 9.54
C TRP A 462 -3.36 5.90 10.91
N GLY A 463 -3.34 6.98 11.68
CA GLY A 463 -3.97 7.04 12.99
C GLY A 463 -4.56 8.42 13.24
N PHE A 464 -5.51 8.50 14.16
CA PHE A 464 -6.07 9.78 14.58
C PHE A 464 -5.13 10.44 15.59
N ALA A 465 -4.91 11.74 15.43
CA ALA A 465 -4.00 12.50 16.28
C ALA A 465 -4.77 13.25 17.37
N PHE A 466 -4.31 13.13 18.61
CA PHE A 466 -4.86 13.80 19.78
C PHE A 466 -3.74 14.55 20.52
N PRO A 467 -4.08 15.60 21.31
CA PRO A 467 -3.12 16.25 22.20
C PRO A 467 -2.44 15.21 23.12
N ARG A 468 -1.20 15.51 23.52
CA ARG A 468 -0.46 14.67 24.47
C ARG A 468 -1.28 14.38 25.72
N ASP A 469 -1.17 13.14 26.19
CA ASP A 469 -1.83 12.61 27.38
C ASP A 469 -3.37 12.62 27.31
N SER A 470 -3.94 12.70 26.10
CA SER A 470 -5.38 12.62 25.91
C SER A 470 -5.90 11.20 26.19
N PRO A 471 -6.84 11.02 27.15
CA PRO A 471 -7.42 9.70 27.43
C PRO A 471 -8.21 9.16 26.23
N LEU A 472 -8.74 10.05 25.38
CA LEU A 472 -9.51 9.68 24.20
C LEU A 472 -8.66 8.92 23.18
N ALA A 473 -7.34 9.17 23.12
CA ALA A 473 -6.45 8.43 22.22
C ALA A 473 -6.39 6.93 22.59
N VAL A 474 -6.40 6.61 23.89
CA VAL A 474 -6.37 5.23 24.40
C VAL A 474 -7.72 4.54 24.19
N ASP A 475 -8.80 5.23 24.49
CA ASP A 475 -10.17 4.69 24.31
C ASP A 475 -10.46 4.43 22.82
N MET A 476 -10.12 5.38 21.94
CA MET A 476 -10.27 5.23 20.49
C MET A 476 -9.37 4.14 19.93
N SER A 477 -8.14 3.97 20.45
CA SER A 477 -7.27 2.86 20.07
C SER A 477 -7.91 1.50 20.36
N THR A 478 -8.52 1.38 21.54
CA THR A 478 -9.21 0.15 21.94
C THR A 478 -10.43 -0.11 21.06
N ALA A 479 -11.18 0.94 20.71
CA ALA A 479 -12.31 0.84 19.77
C ALA A 479 -11.86 0.42 18.35
N ILE A 480 -10.76 0.99 17.82
CA ILE A 480 -10.21 0.63 16.51
C ILE A 480 -9.77 -0.84 16.48
N LEU A 481 -9.11 -1.33 17.54
CA LEU A 481 -8.77 -2.75 17.65
C LEU A 481 -10.04 -3.62 17.66
N GLY A 482 -11.09 -3.22 18.37
CA GLY A 482 -12.39 -3.88 18.33
C GLY A 482 -12.99 -3.95 16.92
N LEU A 483 -12.91 -2.86 16.14
CA LEU A 483 -13.36 -2.85 14.73
C LEU A 483 -12.53 -3.77 13.83
N SER A 484 -11.23 -3.90 14.13
CA SER A 484 -10.34 -4.84 13.43
C SER A 484 -10.73 -6.28 13.72
N GLU A 485 -11.02 -6.62 14.97
CA GLU A 485 -11.41 -7.97 15.41
C GLU A 485 -12.78 -8.40 14.86
N THR A 486 -13.73 -7.47 14.74
CA THR A 486 -15.06 -7.74 14.18
C THR A 486 -15.09 -7.77 12.64
N GLY A 487 -13.99 -7.37 11.99
CA GLY A 487 -13.91 -7.23 10.53
C GLY A 487 -14.68 -6.03 9.97
N GLU A 488 -15.11 -5.08 10.81
CA GLU A 488 -15.82 -3.88 10.38
C GLU A 488 -14.89 -2.94 9.60
N LEU A 489 -13.61 -2.84 9.98
CA LEU A 489 -12.61 -2.08 9.22
C LEU A 489 -12.49 -2.58 7.76
N GLN A 490 -12.54 -3.90 7.55
CA GLN A 490 -12.50 -4.49 6.20
C GLN A 490 -13.74 -4.11 5.39
N LYS A 491 -14.92 -4.11 6.00
CA LYS A 491 -16.17 -3.71 5.31
C LYS A 491 -16.12 -2.23 4.87
N ILE A 492 -15.60 -1.36 5.74
CA ILE A 492 -15.43 0.07 5.40
C ILE A 492 -14.35 0.22 4.32
N HIS A 493 -13.26 -0.54 4.40
CA HIS A 493 -12.22 -0.59 3.37
C HIS A 493 -12.81 -0.96 2.02
N ASP A 494 -13.56 -2.06 1.93
CA ASP A 494 -14.12 -2.53 0.66
C ASP A 494 -15.15 -1.55 0.10
N LYS A 495 -15.97 -0.91 0.95
CA LYS A 495 -16.93 0.12 0.55
C LYS A 495 -16.27 1.28 -0.20
N TRP A 496 -15.09 1.72 0.23
CA TRP A 496 -14.42 2.90 -0.33
C TRP A 496 -13.34 2.56 -1.36
N LEU A 497 -12.56 1.50 -1.14
CA LEU A 497 -11.31 1.21 -1.84
C LEU A 497 -11.37 -0.01 -2.77
N SER A 498 -12.41 -0.85 -2.74
CA SER A 498 -12.51 -2.03 -3.64
C SER A 498 -13.00 -1.72 -5.06
N LYS A 499 -13.18 -0.44 -5.41
CA LYS A 499 -13.59 -0.03 -6.76
C LYS A 499 -12.46 -0.32 -7.75
N SER A 500 -12.53 -1.42 -8.49
CA SER A 500 -11.60 -1.72 -9.59
C SER A 500 -12.27 -1.51 -10.94
N ASN A 501 -11.83 -0.48 -11.66
CA ASN A 501 -12.19 -0.29 -13.07
C ASN A 501 -11.25 -1.06 -14.00
N CYS A 502 -10.07 -1.43 -13.49
CA CYS A 502 -9.18 -2.39 -14.14
C CYS A 502 -9.70 -3.81 -13.92
N SER A 503 -10.08 -4.51 -14.99
CA SER A 503 -10.28 -5.97 -14.96
C SER A 503 -8.95 -6.60 -14.60
N SER A 504 -8.77 -6.97 -13.33
CA SER A 504 -7.52 -7.44 -12.72
C SER A 504 -6.55 -8.11 -13.71
N PRO A 505 -5.39 -7.48 -13.95
CA PRO A 505 -4.17 -8.21 -14.18
C PRO A 505 -3.23 -7.84 -13.03
N HIS A 506 -3.13 -8.73 -12.05
CA HIS A 506 -2.14 -8.69 -10.95
C HIS A 506 -2.53 -7.96 -9.66
N GLY A 507 -3.46 -8.57 -8.92
CA GLY A 507 -3.38 -8.67 -7.47
C GLY A 507 -3.33 -10.15 -7.07
N SER A 508 -2.15 -10.65 -6.66
CA SER A 508 -1.97 -11.88 -5.87
C SER A 508 -2.76 -13.16 -6.27
N GLN A 509 -2.93 -13.45 -7.56
CA GLN A 509 -3.17 -14.82 -8.04
C GLN A 509 -2.29 -15.10 -9.26
N SER A 510 -1.27 -15.92 -9.01
CA SER A 510 -0.40 -16.56 -9.99
C SER A 510 -1.22 -17.53 -10.85
N GLY A 511 -1.72 -17.08 -12.01
CA GLY A 511 -2.46 -17.96 -12.92
C GLY A 511 -2.55 -17.51 -14.37
N ASP A 512 -2.85 -16.23 -14.66
CA ASP A 512 -3.31 -15.86 -16.02
C ASP A 512 -2.32 -15.06 -16.89
N SER A 513 -1.13 -14.71 -16.39
CA SER A 513 -0.10 -14.00 -17.18
C SER A 513 0.85 -14.90 -17.97
N GLU A 514 0.65 -16.22 -17.93
CA GLU A 514 1.55 -17.19 -18.59
C GLU A 514 0.99 -17.72 -19.92
N GLN A 515 -0.13 -17.19 -20.43
CA GLN A 515 -0.68 -17.64 -21.70
C GLN A 515 0.02 -16.96 -22.89
N LEU A 516 0.53 -17.77 -23.83
CA LEU A 516 1.13 -17.26 -25.06
C LEU A 516 0.04 -16.70 -25.98
N ASN A 517 0.11 -15.39 -26.26
CA ASN A 517 -0.84 -14.74 -27.15
C ASN A 517 -0.64 -15.19 -28.61
N VAL A 518 -1.73 -15.55 -29.30
CA VAL A 518 -1.74 -15.91 -30.74
C VAL A 518 -1.09 -14.82 -31.59
N HIS A 519 -1.23 -13.55 -31.20
CA HIS A 519 -0.65 -12.43 -31.93
C HIS A 519 0.89 -12.50 -32.04
N SER A 520 1.58 -13.09 -31.05
CA SER A 520 3.04 -13.26 -31.07
C SER A 520 3.52 -14.38 -32.00
N PHE A 521 2.64 -15.31 -32.38
CA PHE A 521 2.99 -16.51 -33.16
C PHE A 521 2.20 -16.65 -34.47
N TRP A 522 1.32 -15.71 -34.80
CA TRP A 522 0.48 -15.79 -35.99
C TRP A 522 1.29 -15.90 -37.30
N GLY A 523 2.49 -15.31 -37.35
CA GLY A 523 3.40 -15.45 -38.50
C GLY A 523 3.77 -16.90 -38.84
N MET A 524 3.87 -17.79 -37.85
CA MET A 524 4.09 -19.23 -38.07
C MET A 524 2.90 -19.88 -38.80
N PHE A 525 1.68 -19.60 -38.33
CA PHE A 525 0.45 -20.11 -38.92
C PHE A 525 0.25 -19.57 -40.34
N LEU A 526 0.61 -18.30 -40.58
CA LEU A 526 0.57 -17.70 -41.91
C LEU A 526 1.49 -18.44 -42.89
N VAL A 527 2.74 -18.73 -42.51
CA VAL A 527 3.69 -19.47 -43.36
C VAL A 527 3.17 -20.87 -43.69
N CYS A 528 2.60 -21.56 -42.69
CA CYS A 528 1.98 -22.88 -42.90
C CYS A 528 0.79 -22.80 -43.86
N GLY A 529 -0.11 -21.82 -43.66
CA GLY A 529 -1.27 -21.59 -44.52
C GLY A 529 -0.89 -21.31 -45.98
N ILE A 530 0.11 -20.45 -46.20
CA ILE A 530 0.63 -20.16 -47.55
C ILE A 530 1.22 -21.43 -48.19
N ALA A 531 2.01 -22.21 -47.44
CA ALA A 531 2.59 -23.45 -47.95
C ALA A 531 1.51 -24.46 -48.37
N CYS A 532 0.45 -24.63 -47.57
CA CYS A 532 -0.70 -25.47 -47.91
C CYS A 532 -1.42 -24.98 -49.17
N LEU A 533 -1.68 -23.67 -49.29
CA LEU A 533 -2.32 -23.09 -50.47
C LEU A 533 -1.48 -23.28 -51.73
N VAL A 534 -0.16 -23.05 -51.65
CA VAL A 534 0.76 -23.27 -52.77
C VAL A 534 0.80 -24.75 -53.17
N ALA A 535 0.81 -25.67 -52.20
CA ALA A 535 0.79 -27.11 -52.48
C ALA A 535 -0.51 -27.53 -53.19
N ILE A 536 -1.66 -27.07 -52.71
CA ILE A 536 -2.97 -27.30 -53.34
C ILE A 536 -3.00 -26.69 -54.74
N PHE A 537 -2.48 -25.48 -54.91
CA PHE A 537 -2.44 -24.80 -56.21
C PHE A 537 -1.57 -25.54 -57.23
N ILE A 538 -0.39 -26.01 -56.81
CA ILE A 538 0.50 -26.83 -57.66
C ILE A 538 -0.17 -28.17 -58.01
N HIS A 539 -0.84 -28.80 -57.05
CA HIS A 539 -1.54 -30.07 -57.28
C HIS A 539 -2.72 -29.87 -58.24
N PHE A 540 -3.52 -28.83 -58.02
CA PHE A 540 -4.61 -28.43 -58.90
C PHE A 540 -4.09 -28.13 -60.31
N PHE A 541 -3.01 -27.37 -60.46
CA PHE A 541 -2.41 -27.08 -61.77
C PHE A 541 -1.90 -28.35 -62.46
N LYS A 542 -1.30 -29.29 -61.71
CA LYS A 542 -0.90 -30.60 -62.26
C LYS A 542 -2.10 -31.40 -62.75
N ILE A 543 -3.18 -31.47 -61.96
CA ILE A 543 -4.41 -32.17 -62.34
C ILE A 543 -5.06 -31.52 -63.56
N VAL A 544 -5.18 -30.19 -63.60
CA VAL A 544 -5.74 -29.47 -64.76
C VAL A 544 -4.89 -29.70 -66.00
N ARG A 545 -3.57 -29.60 -65.90
CA ARG A 545 -2.67 -29.85 -67.04
C ARG A 545 -2.75 -31.30 -67.51
N ASP A 546 -2.84 -32.26 -66.60
CA ASP A 546 -2.96 -33.68 -66.95
C ASP A 546 -4.36 -33.98 -67.53
N TYR A 547 -5.43 -33.34 -67.05
CA TYR A 547 -6.77 -33.40 -67.63
C TYR A 547 -6.81 -32.79 -69.04
N CYS A 548 -6.25 -31.59 -69.24
CA CYS A 548 -6.13 -30.96 -70.56
C CYS A 548 -5.28 -31.78 -71.54
N LYS A 549 -4.26 -32.50 -71.06
CA LYS A 549 -3.48 -33.43 -71.90
C LYS A 549 -4.21 -34.72 -72.26
N HIS A 550 -5.19 -35.14 -71.46
CA HIS A 550 -5.91 -36.42 -71.65
C HIS A 550 -7.33 -36.25 -72.20
N THR A 551 -7.78 -35.00 -72.41
CA THR A 551 -9.01 -34.72 -73.17
C THR A 551 -8.61 -34.68 -74.64
N PRO A 552 -8.85 -35.74 -75.44
CA PRO A 552 -8.77 -35.57 -76.89
C PRO A 552 -9.81 -34.53 -77.29
N GLU A 553 -9.42 -33.57 -78.13
CA GLU A 553 -10.38 -32.87 -78.98
C GLU A 553 -11.06 -33.95 -79.82
N GLU A 554 -12.25 -34.39 -79.40
CA GLU A 554 -13.19 -34.96 -80.35
C GLU A 554 -13.64 -33.79 -81.20
N GLU A 555 -13.02 -33.70 -82.39
CA GLU A 555 -13.41 -32.82 -83.48
C GLU A 555 -14.88 -33.02 -83.84
N GLU A 556 -15.44 -31.90 -84.29
CA GLU A 556 -16.81 -31.61 -84.70
C GLU A 556 -17.44 -32.69 -85.60
N GLU A 557 -18.64 -33.16 -85.23
CA GLU A 557 -19.68 -33.46 -86.22
C GLU A 557 -21.09 -33.28 -85.59
N GLU A 558 -21.89 -32.53 -86.33
CA GLU A 558 -23.24 -31.95 -86.15
C GLU A 558 -24.22 -32.54 -85.09
N ALA A 559 -24.75 -31.67 -84.22
CA ALA A 559 -26.19 -31.40 -84.00
C ALA A 559 -26.43 -30.59 -82.70
N ILE A 560 -27.30 -29.58 -82.77
CA ILE A 560 -27.59 -28.54 -81.76
C ILE A 560 -28.18 -29.10 -80.44
N PRO A 561 -27.69 -28.67 -79.25
CA PRO A 561 -28.53 -28.53 -78.05
C PRO A 561 -28.29 -27.20 -77.25
N PRO A 562 -29.13 -26.86 -76.25
CA PRO A 562 -29.31 -25.47 -75.79
C PRO A 562 -28.21 -24.96 -74.83
N PRO A 563 -28.09 -23.62 -74.66
CA PRO A 563 -26.89 -23.00 -74.12
C PRO A 563 -26.97 -22.89 -72.59
N GLN A 564 -26.73 -23.97 -71.85
CA GLN A 564 -26.49 -23.84 -70.39
C GLN A 564 -25.84 -25.05 -69.69
N SER A 565 -25.72 -26.23 -70.32
CA SER A 565 -25.28 -27.46 -69.63
C SER A 565 -23.82 -27.92 -69.88
N SER A 566 -23.07 -27.27 -70.79
CA SER A 566 -21.72 -27.72 -71.16
C SER A 566 -20.67 -27.52 -70.06
N ARG A 567 -20.79 -26.44 -69.26
CA ARG A 567 -19.89 -26.17 -68.14
C ARG A 567 -20.08 -27.15 -66.98
N LEU A 568 -21.33 -27.52 -66.69
CA LEU A 568 -21.66 -28.43 -65.59
C LEU A 568 -21.15 -29.86 -65.89
N LYS A 569 -21.30 -30.33 -67.13
CA LYS A 569 -20.79 -31.64 -67.58
C LYS A 569 -19.25 -31.70 -67.58
N LYS A 570 -18.58 -30.62 -67.99
CA LYS A 570 -17.11 -30.50 -67.89
C LYS A 570 -16.61 -30.48 -66.45
N LEU A 571 -17.36 -29.84 -65.55
CA LEU A 571 -17.00 -29.80 -64.12
C LEU A 571 -17.20 -31.17 -63.45
N GLN A 572 -18.27 -31.89 -63.80
CA GLN A 572 -18.53 -33.26 -63.32
C GLN A 572 -17.47 -34.25 -63.82
N SER A 573 -17.06 -34.17 -65.09
CA SER A 573 -16.00 -35.06 -65.61
C SER A 573 -14.62 -34.73 -65.06
N PHE A 574 -14.34 -33.47 -64.74
CA PHE A 574 -13.13 -33.05 -64.02
C PHE A 574 -13.10 -33.58 -62.58
N LEU A 575 -14.21 -33.45 -61.83
CA LEU A 575 -14.31 -33.97 -60.46
C LEU A 575 -14.19 -35.50 -60.40
N ALA A 576 -14.77 -36.22 -61.35
CA ALA A 576 -14.61 -37.67 -61.46
C ALA A 576 -13.16 -38.10 -61.77
N TYR A 577 -12.39 -37.26 -62.47
CA TYR A 577 -10.97 -37.49 -62.73
C TYR A 577 -10.10 -37.22 -61.49
N VAL A 578 -10.43 -36.18 -60.71
CA VAL A 578 -9.75 -35.86 -59.45
C VAL A 578 -9.89 -36.98 -58.42
N ASP A 579 -11.06 -37.62 -58.36
CA ASP A 579 -11.35 -38.72 -57.43
C ASP A 579 -10.71 -40.07 -57.84
N GLN A 580 -10.22 -40.17 -59.10
CA GLN A 580 -9.60 -41.40 -59.59
C GLN A 580 -8.15 -41.53 -59.11
N LYS A 581 -7.81 -42.69 -58.52
CA LYS A 581 -6.47 -42.99 -57.98
C LYS A 581 -5.38 -42.82 -59.05
N GLU A 582 -4.29 -42.14 -58.71
CA GLU A 582 -3.16 -41.85 -59.62
C GLU A 582 -2.54 -43.11 -60.27
N GLU A 583 -2.61 -44.26 -59.58
CA GLU A 583 -2.16 -45.54 -60.15
C GLU A 583 -3.06 -46.07 -61.27
N GLU A 584 -4.37 -45.84 -61.18
CA GLU A 584 -5.33 -46.24 -62.21
C GLU A 584 -5.25 -45.33 -63.43
N SER A 585 -5.07 -44.02 -63.23
CA SER A 585 -4.89 -43.07 -64.33
C SER A 585 -3.57 -43.30 -65.08
N LYS A 586 -2.47 -43.60 -64.37
CA LYS A 586 -1.19 -44.00 -64.98
C LYS A 586 -1.27 -45.35 -65.70
N ARG A 587 -2.01 -46.34 -65.16
CA ARG A 587 -2.26 -47.63 -65.84
C ARG A 587 -3.10 -47.45 -67.11
N ARG A 588 -4.13 -46.60 -67.08
CA ARG A 588 -4.94 -46.23 -68.26
C ARG A 588 -4.10 -45.51 -69.32
N SER A 589 -3.26 -44.56 -68.91
CA SER A 589 -2.36 -43.83 -69.80
C SER A 589 -1.31 -44.73 -70.45
N LYS A 590 -0.70 -45.66 -69.69
CA LYS A 590 0.20 -46.70 -70.23
C LYS A 590 -0.51 -47.65 -71.20
N ARG A 591 -1.74 -48.09 -70.89
CA ARG A 591 -2.55 -48.90 -71.82
C ARG A 591 -2.84 -48.13 -73.11
N LYS A 592 -3.31 -46.88 -73.02
CA LYS A 592 -3.63 -46.03 -74.19
C LYS A 592 -2.39 -45.75 -75.06
N ARG A 593 -1.22 -45.58 -74.45
CA ARG A 593 0.06 -45.37 -75.19
C ARG A 593 0.56 -46.66 -75.83
N ASN A 594 0.39 -47.81 -75.17
CA ASN A 594 0.70 -49.12 -75.75
C ASN A 594 -0.24 -49.45 -76.91
N ASP A 595 -1.54 -49.16 -76.78
CA ASP A 595 -2.53 -49.32 -77.85
C ASP A 595 -2.22 -48.41 -79.06
N LEU A 596 -1.80 -47.16 -78.83
CA LEU A 596 -1.36 -46.26 -79.91
C LEU A 596 -0.09 -46.78 -80.63
N SER A 597 0.85 -47.36 -79.89
CA SER A 597 2.06 -47.95 -80.46
C SER A 597 1.81 -49.26 -81.20
N MET A 598 0.84 -50.06 -80.76
CA MET A 598 0.38 -51.26 -81.47
C MET A 598 -0.36 -50.91 -82.77
N ASN A 599 -1.15 -49.83 -82.78
CA ASN A 599 -1.80 -49.33 -84.00
C ASN A 599 -0.81 -48.77 -85.02
N LEU A 600 0.24 -48.06 -84.60
CA LEU A 600 1.31 -47.60 -85.51
C LEU A 600 2.10 -48.77 -86.12
N ASN A 601 2.36 -49.83 -85.34
CA ASN A 601 3.02 -51.04 -85.86
C ASN A 601 2.09 -51.88 -86.75
N SER A 602 0.77 -51.83 -86.56
CA SER A 602 -0.22 -52.48 -87.43
C SER A 602 -0.38 -51.80 -88.79
N ILE A 603 -0.06 -50.50 -88.90
CA ILE A 603 -0.16 -49.74 -90.15
C ILE A 603 1.11 -49.93 -91.01
N ALA A 604 2.26 -50.20 -90.39
CA ALA A 604 3.52 -50.45 -91.09
C ALA A 604 3.67 -51.88 -91.69
N SER A 605 2.71 -52.78 -91.45
CA SER A 605 2.79 -54.19 -91.85
C SER A 605 1.61 -54.67 -92.72
N ARG A 606 1.11 -53.84 -93.64
CA ARG A 606 0.20 -54.28 -94.72
C ARG A 606 0.96 -54.32 -96.06
N PRO A 607 1.14 -55.49 -96.69
CA PRO A 607 1.60 -55.56 -98.07
C PRO A 607 0.42 -55.30 -99.01
N ILE A 608 0.63 -54.45 -100.00
CA ILE A 608 0.43 -54.69 -101.45
C ILE A 608 1.36 -53.72 -102.17
#